data_AF-A0A146FFI2-F1
#
_entry.id   AF-A0A146FFI2-F1
#
_cell.length_a   1.000
_cell.length_b   1.000
_cell.length_c   1.000
_cell.angle_alpha   90.00
_cell.angle_beta   90.00
_cell.angle_gamma   90.00
#
_symmetry.space_group_name_H-M   'P 1'
#
loop_
_entity.id
_entity.type
_entity.pdbx_description
1 polymer ?
#
loop_
_entity_poly.entity_id
_entity_poly.type
_entity_poly.pdbx_seq_one_letter_code
_entity_poly.pdbx_strand_id
1 'polypeptide(L)'
;MFYNPLAITASSLDLHPSHSLPERIRAAASASSLAIETVYQELEDPFKNFEGHELPLEERLARARNWLEIAACLKAKYLQVPSQFDTGNSSGDWTRMVGDLQALSDLAASYSVGIAYEAVA
;
A
#
# COMPACT_ATOMS: atom_id res chain seq x y z
N MET A 1 -16.92 7.45 22.76
CA MET A 1 -15.52 7.01 22.87
C MET A 1 -15.17 6.35 21.55
N PHE A 2 -14.24 6.92 20.77
CA PHE A 2 -13.84 6.34 19.49
C PHE A 2 -12.92 5.14 19.76
N TYR A 3 -13.30 3.98 19.26
CA TYR A 3 -12.46 2.79 19.30
C TYR A 3 -11.45 2.88 18.15
N ASN A 4 -10.17 3.11 18.48
CA ASN A 4 -9.09 3.12 17.51
C ASN A 4 -8.23 1.86 17.73
N PRO A 5 -8.35 0.82 16.89
CA PRO A 5 -7.54 -0.38 17.03
C PRO A 5 -6.07 -0.05 16.81
N LEU A 6 -5.20 -0.48 17.72
CA LEU A 6 -3.76 -0.36 17.56
C LEU A 6 -3.27 -1.31 16.47
N ALA A 7 -2.54 -0.77 15.50
CA ALA A 7 -1.86 -1.51 14.45
C ALA A 7 -0.35 -1.41 14.62
N ILE A 8 0.38 -2.47 14.29
CA ILE A 8 1.84 -2.49 14.24
C ILE A 8 2.30 -2.94 12.86
N THR A 9 3.31 -2.27 12.31
CA THR A 9 3.95 -2.72 11.07
C THR A 9 4.93 -3.85 11.36
N ALA A 10 4.97 -4.85 10.48
CA ALA A 10 5.85 -6.00 10.60
C ALA A 10 7.34 -5.62 10.67
N SER A 11 7.73 -4.48 10.10
CA SER A 11 9.11 -3.96 10.20
C SER A 11 9.45 -3.37 11.58
N SER A 12 8.46 -2.88 12.33
CA SER A 12 8.65 -2.41 13.71
C SER A 12 8.82 -3.55 14.73
N LEU A 13 8.47 -4.79 14.35
CA LEU A 13 8.73 -5.96 15.20
C LEU A 13 10.19 -6.41 15.08
N ASP A 14 10.68 -6.54 13.84
CA ASP A 14 12.08 -6.81 13.50
C ASP A 14 12.25 -6.84 11.96
N LEU A 15 13.46 -6.53 11.48
CA LEU A 15 13.90 -6.73 10.09
C LEU A 15 14.94 -7.86 9.96
N HIS A 16 15.26 -8.57 11.05
CA HIS A 16 16.23 -9.65 11.02
C HIS A 16 15.76 -10.78 10.08
N PRO A 17 16.60 -11.22 9.13
CA PRO A 17 16.20 -12.16 8.07
C PRO A 17 15.86 -13.57 8.59
N SER A 18 16.24 -13.91 9.83
CA SER A 18 15.87 -15.19 10.44
C SER A 18 14.45 -15.25 10.99
N HIS A 19 13.74 -14.12 11.10
CA HIS A 19 12.38 -14.09 11.62
C HIS A 19 11.36 -14.11 10.50
N SER A 20 10.54 -15.17 10.48
CA SER A 20 9.49 -15.35 9.48
C SER A 20 8.29 -14.42 9.74
N LEU A 21 7.51 -14.15 8.69
CA LEU A 21 6.25 -13.39 8.83
C LEU A 21 5.27 -14.02 9.86
N PRO A 22 5.06 -15.36 9.90
CA PRO A 22 4.23 -15.98 10.93
C PRO A 22 4.73 -15.79 12.37
N GLU A 23 6.04 -15.71 12.61
CA GLU A 23 6.58 -15.41 13.93
C GLU A 23 6.28 -13.97 14.35
N ARG A 24 6.44 -13.03 13.41
CA ARG A 24 6.08 -11.62 13.62
C ARG A 24 4.59 -11.44 13.92
N ILE A 25 3.71 -12.11 13.17
CA ILE A 25 2.26 -12.08 13.42
C ILE A 25 1.94 -12.60 14.84
N ARG A 26 2.57 -13.70 15.27
CA ARG A 26 2.37 -14.23 16.63
C ARG A 26 2.87 -13.29 17.73
N ALA A 27 3.99 -12.61 17.50
CA ALA A 27 4.52 -11.61 18.42
C ALA A 27 3.62 -10.36 18.51
N ALA A 28 3.07 -9.86 17.40
CA ALA A 28 2.09 -8.77 17.42
C ALA A 28 0.81 -9.17 18.18
N ALA A 29 0.33 -10.39 17.96
CA ALA A 29 -0.88 -10.90 18.60
C ALA A 29 -0.72 -11.03 20.13
N SER A 30 0.46 -11.41 20.63
CA SER A 30 0.71 -11.49 22.09
C SER A 30 0.81 -10.11 22.77
N ALA A 31 1.10 -9.06 22.00
CA ALA A 31 1.15 -7.67 22.47
C ALA A 31 -0.21 -6.95 22.50
N SER A 32 -1.33 -7.68 22.34
CA SER A 32 -2.69 -7.11 22.25
C SER A 32 -2.90 -6.12 21.07
N SER A 33 -2.06 -6.21 20.03
CA SER A 33 -2.28 -5.45 18.80
C SER A 33 -3.45 -6.06 18.01
N LEU A 34 -4.31 -5.21 17.47
CA LEU A 34 -5.55 -5.62 16.78
C LEU A 34 -5.37 -5.77 15.27
N ALA A 35 -4.30 -5.20 14.72
CA ALA A 35 -3.98 -5.28 13.29
C ALA A 35 -2.46 -5.32 13.07
N ILE A 36 -2.04 -5.93 11.96
CA ILE A 36 -0.66 -5.92 11.50
C ILE A 36 -0.61 -5.35 10.07
N GLU A 37 0.32 -4.44 9.82
CA GLU A 37 0.64 -3.98 8.48
C GLU A 37 1.81 -4.82 7.95
N THR A 38 1.63 -5.44 6.78
CA THR A 38 2.69 -6.25 6.17
C THR A 38 3.41 -5.42 5.12
N VAL A 39 4.69 -5.14 5.34
CA VAL A 39 5.54 -4.44 4.37
C VAL A 39 6.24 -5.49 3.51
N TYR A 40 5.97 -5.49 2.21
CA TYR A 40 6.65 -6.37 1.25
C TYR A 40 7.75 -5.58 0.55
N GLN A 41 8.93 -5.47 1.17
CA GLN A 41 10.02 -4.62 0.69
C GLN A 41 10.73 -5.14 -0.58
N GLU A 42 10.45 -6.36 -1.03
CA GLU A 42 11.29 -7.09 -2.01
C GLU A 42 10.69 -7.22 -3.42
N LEU A 43 9.57 -6.56 -3.72
CA LEU A 43 9.00 -6.58 -5.06
C LEU A 43 8.78 -5.13 -5.47
N GLU A 44 9.38 -4.73 -6.59
CA GLU A 44 9.28 -3.39 -7.18
C GLU A 44 7.84 -2.85 -7.07
N ASP A 45 7.67 -1.92 -6.14
CA ASP A 45 6.37 -1.44 -5.68
C ASP A 45 5.65 -0.70 -6.82
N PRO A 46 4.56 -1.23 -7.39
CA PRO A 46 3.90 -0.62 -8.53
C PRO A 46 3.12 0.65 -8.17
N PHE A 47 3.05 0.98 -6.88
CA PHE A 47 2.42 2.18 -6.37
C PHE A 47 3.42 3.30 -6.15
N LYS A 48 4.73 3.02 -6.19
CA LYS A 48 5.74 4.08 -6.22
C LYS A 48 5.52 4.94 -7.44
N ASN A 49 5.55 6.25 -7.21
CA ASN A 49 5.48 7.21 -8.28
C ASN A 49 4.24 6.98 -9.15
N PHE A 50 3.09 6.65 -8.53
CA PHE A 50 1.89 6.30 -9.28
C PHE A 50 1.26 7.54 -9.91
N GLU A 51 0.82 8.50 -9.12
CA GLU A 51 0.06 9.65 -9.58
C GLU A 51 0.91 10.60 -10.43
N GLY A 52 0.32 11.11 -11.51
CA GLY A 52 0.96 12.11 -12.37
C GLY A 52 2.14 11.59 -13.18
N HIS A 53 2.46 10.29 -13.11
CA HIS A 53 3.62 9.70 -13.77
C HIS A 53 3.47 9.66 -15.29
N GLU A 54 4.56 9.81 -16.03
CA GLU A 54 4.56 9.79 -17.51
C GLU A 54 4.05 8.49 -18.12
N LEU A 55 4.32 7.35 -17.47
CA LEU A 55 3.81 6.05 -17.89
C LEU A 55 2.28 6.07 -18.05
N PRO A 56 1.74 5.41 -19.11
CA PRO A 56 0.30 5.32 -19.32
C PRO A 56 -0.43 4.77 -18.09
N LEU A 57 -1.58 5.36 -17.77
CA LEU A 57 -2.38 4.96 -16.61
C LEU A 57 -2.77 3.48 -16.67
N GLU A 58 -3.10 2.96 -17.85
CA GLU A 58 -3.47 1.56 -18.05
C GLU A 58 -2.35 0.60 -17.62
N GLU A 59 -1.09 0.91 -17.96
CA GLU A 59 0.06 0.11 -17.56
C GLU A 59 0.27 0.12 -16.05
N ARG A 60 0.13 1.29 -15.42
CA ARG A 60 0.23 1.43 -13.96
C ARG A 60 -0.88 0.65 -13.25
N LEU A 61 -2.12 0.75 -13.74
CA LEU A 61 -3.26 -0.02 -13.23
C LEU A 61 -3.08 -1.52 -13.43
N ALA A 62 -2.51 -1.97 -14.55
CA ALA A 62 -2.22 -3.38 -14.80
C ALA A 62 -1.24 -3.95 -13.75
N ARG A 63 -0.21 -3.19 -13.39
CA ARG A 63 0.74 -3.58 -12.32
C ARG A 63 0.06 -3.61 -10.94
N ALA A 64 -0.85 -2.66 -10.68
CA ALA A 64 -1.59 -2.58 -9.43
C ALA A 64 -2.54 -3.79 -9.19
N ARG A 65 -3.15 -4.36 -10.24
CA ARG A 65 -4.11 -5.48 -10.13
C ARG A 65 -3.55 -6.66 -9.34
N ASN A 66 -2.34 -7.09 -9.66
CA ASN A 66 -1.70 -8.24 -8.99
C ASN A 66 -1.61 -8.03 -7.47
N TRP A 67 -1.35 -6.81 -7.03
CA TRP A 67 -1.22 -6.49 -5.61
C TRP A 67 -2.57 -6.32 -4.92
N LEU A 68 -3.57 -5.80 -5.62
CA LEU A 68 -4.94 -5.76 -5.12
C LEU A 68 -5.51 -7.18 -4.95
N GLU A 69 -5.17 -8.11 -5.83
CA GLU A 69 -5.50 -9.53 -5.67
C GLU A 69 -4.85 -10.14 -4.44
N ILE A 70 -3.56 -9.88 -4.22
CA ILE A 70 -2.85 -10.31 -3.00
C ILE A 70 -3.50 -9.70 -1.75
N ALA A 71 -3.74 -8.39 -1.76
CA ALA A 71 -4.38 -7.68 -0.65
C ALA A 71 -5.77 -8.26 -0.33
N ALA A 72 -6.59 -8.55 -1.34
CA ALA A 72 -7.89 -9.19 -1.19
C ALA A 72 -7.76 -10.61 -0.62
N CYS A 73 -6.81 -11.43 -1.12
CA CYS A 73 -6.54 -12.77 -0.58
C CYS A 73 -6.13 -12.73 0.90
N LEU A 74 -5.33 -11.72 1.28
CA LEU A 74 -4.91 -11.48 2.66
C LEU A 74 -6.01 -10.82 3.52
N LYS A 75 -7.16 -10.47 2.92
CA LYS A 75 -8.25 -9.70 3.56
C LYS A 75 -7.75 -8.38 4.15
N ALA A 76 -6.75 -7.77 3.51
CA ALA A 76 -6.25 -6.47 3.87
C ALA A 76 -7.36 -5.42 3.65
N LYS A 77 -7.57 -4.56 4.64
CA LYS A 77 -8.56 -3.49 4.54
C LYS A 77 -8.06 -2.34 3.67
N TYR A 78 -6.76 -2.06 3.77
CA TYR A 78 -6.11 -0.98 3.06
C TYR A 78 -4.83 -1.47 2.39
N LEU A 79 -4.53 -0.88 1.24
CA LEU A 79 -3.23 -0.94 0.59
C LEU A 79 -2.61 0.47 0.62
N GLN A 80 -1.39 0.56 1.13
CA GLN A 80 -0.66 1.84 1.22
C GLN A 80 -0.08 2.22 -0.14
N VAL A 81 -0.19 3.50 -0.50
CA VAL A 81 0.34 4.07 -1.76
C VAL A 81 1.19 5.29 -1.40
N PRO A 82 2.51 5.26 -1.62
CA PRO A 82 3.38 6.41 -1.34
C PRO A 82 3.19 7.50 -2.39
N SER A 83 3.38 8.76 -1.99
CA SER A 83 3.36 9.90 -2.91
C SER A 83 4.50 9.84 -3.93
N GLN A 84 4.22 10.37 -5.12
CA GLN A 84 5.18 10.60 -6.19
C GLN A 84 6.32 11.51 -5.72
N PHE A 85 7.56 11.04 -5.83
CA PHE A 85 8.76 11.82 -5.53
C PHE A 85 9.74 11.92 -6.71
N ASP A 86 9.44 11.27 -7.85
CA ASP A 86 10.22 11.43 -9.07
C ASP A 86 9.81 12.72 -9.80
N THR A 87 10.61 13.78 -9.60
CA THR A 87 10.39 15.07 -10.25
C THR A 87 10.64 15.05 -11.76
N GLY A 88 11.37 14.05 -12.27
CA GLY A 88 11.68 13.95 -13.70
C GLY A 88 10.55 13.34 -14.52
N ASN A 89 9.78 12.43 -13.91
CA ASN A 89 8.65 11.74 -14.56
C ASN A 89 7.28 12.15 -14.01
N SER A 90 7.22 13.21 -13.20
CA SER A 90 5.97 13.77 -12.68
C SER A 90 5.47 14.91 -13.56
N SER A 91 4.23 14.80 -14.01
CA SER A 91 3.55 15.85 -14.80
C SER A 91 3.33 17.16 -14.05
N GLY A 92 3.27 17.13 -12.71
CA GLY A 92 2.89 18.29 -11.88
C GLY A 92 1.46 18.80 -12.08
N ASP A 93 0.63 18.10 -12.87
CA ASP A 93 -0.76 18.46 -13.14
C ASP A 93 -1.70 17.81 -12.12
N TRP A 94 -2.26 18.64 -11.24
CA TRP A 94 -3.23 18.22 -10.22
C TRP A 94 -4.42 17.47 -10.79
N THR A 95 -4.91 17.84 -11.98
CA THR A 95 -6.05 17.18 -12.60
C THR A 95 -5.71 15.74 -12.95
N ARG A 96 -4.52 15.52 -13.52
CA ARG A 96 -4.00 14.19 -13.83
C ARG A 96 -3.74 13.38 -12.56
N MET A 97 -3.10 13.98 -11.55
CA MET A 97 -2.78 13.30 -10.30
C MET A 97 -4.04 12.81 -9.57
N VAL A 98 -5.06 13.67 -9.44
CA VAL A 98 -6.34 13.31 -8.82
C VAL A 98 -7.07 12.26 -9.65
N GLY A 99 -7.07 12.40 -10.99
CA GLY A 99 -7.68 11.41 -11.89
C GLY A 99 -7.04 10.02 -11.79
N ASP A 100 -5.71 9.97 -11.71
CA ASP A 100 -4.96 8.73 -11.52
C ASP A 100 -5.34 8.05 -10.19
N LEU A 101 -5.32 8.79 -9.07
CA LEU A 101 -5.66 8.27 -7.75
C LEU A 101 -7.13 7.82 -7.65
N GLN A 102 -8.05 8.52 -8.33
CA GLN A 102 -9.43 8.09 -8.44
C GLN A 102 -9.54 6.76 -9.18
N ALA A 103 -8.89 6.63 -10.34
CA ALA A 103 -8.90 5.40 -11.11
C ALA A 103 -8.30 4.21 -10.34
N LEU A 104 -7.24 4.44 -9.58
CA LEU A 104 -6.67 3.43 -8.69
C LEU A 104 -7.66 3.05 -7.57
N SER A 105 -8.34 4.02 -6.98
CA SER A 105 -9.33 3.78 -5.93
C SER A 105 -10.55 3.01 -6.45
N ASP A 106 -11.03 3.33 -7.66
CA ASP A 106 -12.12 2.61 -8.32
C ASP A 106 -11.72 1.17 -8.62
N LEU A 107 -10.48 0.96 -9.08
CA LEU A 107 -9.93 -0.37 -9.27
C LEU A 107 -9.87 -1.14 -7.93
N ALA A 108 -9.31 -0.54 -6.88
CA ALA A 108 -9.19 -1.16 -5.56
C ALA A 108 -10.55 -1.51 -4.94
N ALA A 109 -11.56 -0.66 -5.16
CA ALA A 109 -12.93 -0.91 -4.72
C ALA A 109 -13.51 -2.20 -5.32
N SER A 110 -13.14 -2.55 -6.57
CA SER A 110 -13.56 -3.83 -7.18
C SER A 110 -13.01 -5.07 -6.44
N TYR A 111 -11.95 -4.91 -5.66
CA TYR A 111 -11.36 -5.92 -4.79
C TYR A 111 -11.77 -5.78 -3.31
N SER A 112 -12.66 -4.83 -2.98
CA SER A 112 -13.02 -4.47 -1.60
C SER A 112 -11.82 -4.03 -0.74
N VAL A 113 -10.81 -3.42 -1.35
CA VAL A 113 -9.60 -2.88 -0.70
C VAL A 113 -9.64 -1.35 -0.79
N GLY A 114 -9.38 -0.66 0.33
CA GLY A 114 -9.22 0.79 0.33
C GLY A 114 -7.78 1.21 -0.01
N ILE A 115 -7.61 2.40 -0.58
CA ILE A 115 -6.27 2.99 -0.78
C ILE A 115 -5.96 3.93 0.39
N ALA A 116 -4.79 3.75 1.00
CA ALA A 116 -4.24 4.62 2.02
C ALA A 116 -3.05 5.39 1.43
N TYR A 117 -3.28 6.64 1.03
CA TYR A 117 -2.23 7.49 0.47
C TYR A 117 -1.29 8.00 1.57
N GLU A 118 0.00 7.80 1.39
CA GLU A 118 1.07 8.22 2.31
C GLU A 118 1.88 9.35 1.66
N ALA A 119 1.90 10.52 2.30
CA ALA A 119 2.81 11.58 1.90
C ALA A 119 4.24 11.21 2.35
N VAL A 120 5.11 10.88 1.40
CA VAL A 120 6.54 10.67 1.63
C VAL A 120 7.31 11.96 1.36
N ALA A 121 8.25 12.29 2.24
CA ALA A 121 9.05 13.51 2.21
C ALA A 121 10.39 13.32 1.48
#